data_AF-A0A8H4AM79-F1
#
_entry.id   AF-A0A8H4AM79-F1
#
_cell.length_a   1.000
_cell.length_b   1.000
_cell.length_c   1.000
_cell.angle_alpha   90.00
_cell.angle_beta   90.00
_cell.angle_gamma   90.00
#
_symmetry.space_group_name_H-M   'P 1'
#
loop_
_entity.id
_entity.type
_entity.pdbx_description
1 polymer ?
#
loop_
_entity_poly.entity_id
_entity_poly.type
_entity_poly.pdbx_seq_one_letter_code
_entity_poly.pdbx_strand_id
1 'polypeptide(L)'
;MLEIIVEPELEYDEKESVQITHDECYFYANDEQRRIWTQEDKDVLRSKHIGRSVMVSAFVCPCHGLLKLSEEQFKANPYIKHKESFVIRSVQEDGYWKSEHILEQEFFVSTKQPIIMQ
;
A
#
# COMPACT_ATOMS: atom_id res chain seq x y z
N MET A 1 -5.00 24.72 15.00
CA MET A 1 -3.54 24.58 15.17
C MET A 1 -2.97 24.64 13.75
N LEU A 2 -2.21 25.68 13.44
CA LEU A 2 -1.54 25.80 12.13
C LEU A 2 -0.22 25.02 12.23
N GLU A 3 -0.02 24.03 11.37
CA GLU A 3 1.28 23.40 11.22
C GLU A 3 2.23 24.40 10.57
N ILE A 4 3.36 24.65 11.23
CA ILE A 4 4.45 25.43 10.67
C ILE A 4 5.35 24.45 9.94
N ILE A 5 5.33 24.48 8.61
CA ILE A 5 6.22 23.70 7.75
C ILE A 5 7.50 24.53 7.58
N VAL A 6 8.64 23.99 8.01
CA VAL A 6 9.96 24.58 7.80
C VAL A 6 10.66 23.75 6.73
N GLU A 7 10.88 24.35 5.57
CA GLU A 7 11.63 23.70 4.48
C GLU A 7 13.13 23.62 4.85
N PRO A 8 13.83 22.52 4.53
CA PRO A 8 15.25 22.41 4.77
C PRO A 8 16.03 23.36 3.85
N GLU A 9 17.01 24.08 4.41
CA GLU A 9 18.00 24.79 3.61
C GLU A 9 18.99 23.77 3.06
N LEU A 10 19.08 23.65 1.73
CA LEU A 10 19.95 22.70 1.03
C LEU A 10 21.14 23.43 0.37
N GLU A 11 22.34 22.87 0.53
CA GLU A 11 23.55 23.31 -0.19
C GLU A 11 23.50 22.96 -1.68
N TYR A 12 24.39 23.56 -2.48
CA TYR A 12 24.52 23.21 -3.90
C TYR A 12 24.93 21.73 -4.05
N ASP A 13 24.11 20.94 -4.76
CA ASP A 13 24.20 19.47 -4.93
C ASP A 13 23.72 18.62 -3.73
N GLU A 14 23.23 19.25 -2.66
CA GLU A 14 22.55 18.55 -1.58
C GLU A 14 21.13 18.14 -2.02
N LYS A 15 20.72 16.94 -1.62
CA LYS A 15 19.39 16.40 -1.94
C LYS A 15 18.58 16.28 -0.67
N GLU A 16 17.34 16.73 -0.74
CA GLU A 16 16.37 16.48 0.29
C GLU A 16 16.19 14.96 0.50
N SER A 17 16.35 14.53 1.75
CA SER A 17 16.02 13.17 2.16
C SER A 17 14.66 13.17 2.86
N VAL A 18 13.71 12.43 2.30
CA VAL A 18 12.37 12.28 2.88
C VAL A 18 12.18 10.86 3.41
N GLN A 19 11.53 10.73 4.56
CA GLN A 19 11.18 9.42 5.10
C GLN A 19 9.97 8.87 4.34
N ILE A 20 10.14 7.67 3.77
CA ILE A 20 9.06 6.92 3.15
C ILE A 20 8.81 5.70 4.03
N THR A 21 7.55 5.49 4.43
CA THR A 21 7.11 4.32 5.19
C THR A 21 6.28 3.40 4.31
N HIS A 22 6.34 2.10 4.57
CA HIS A 22 5.55 1.08 3.91
C HIS A 22 4.68 0.37 4.95
N ASP A 23 3.44 0.08 4.59
CA ASP A 23 2.55 -0.73 5.42
C ASP A 23 1.60 -1.57 4.56
N GLU A 24 1.11 -2.65 5.15
CA GLU A 24 0.17 -3.59 4.56
C GLU A 24 -1.09 -3.67 5.42
N CYS A 25 -2.25 -3.53 4.78
CA CYS A 25 -3.54 -3.62 5.46
C CYS A 25 -4.43 -4.67 4.82
N TYR A 26 -5.28 -5.27 5.66
CA TYR A 26 -6.14 -6.38 5.29
C TYR A 26 -7.60 -5.97 5.42
N PHE A 27 -8.35 -6.08 4.33
CA PHE A 27 -9.78 -5.77 4.30
C PHE A 27 -10.59 -7.03 4.02
N TYR A 28 -11.53 -7.32 4.92
CA TYR A 28 -12.52 -8.37 4.74
C TYR A 28 -13.80 -7.78 4.14
N ALA A 29 -14.42 -8.51 3.20
CA ALA A 29 -15.71 -8.13 2.63
C ALA A 29 -16.85 -8.20 3.64
N ASN A 30 -16.72 -9.06 4.67
CA ASN A 30 -17.77 -9.26 5.68
C ASN A 30 -19.11 -9.68 5.08
N ASP A 31 -19.05 -10.44 3.98
CA ASP A 31 -20.18 -10.93 3.19
C ASP A 31 -20.78 -12.24 3.70
N GLU A 32 -20.45 -12.67 4.93
CA GLU A 32 -21.00 -13.88 5.54
C GLU A 32 -22.54 -13.81 5.65
N GLN A 33 -23.22 -14.95 5.43
CA GLN A 33 -24.65 -15.06 5.64
C GLN A 33 -25.02 -14.74 7.09
N ARG A 34 -25.83 -13.71 7.30
CA ARG A 34 -26.32 -13.28 8.62
C ARG A 34 -27.26 -14.29 9.29
N ARG A 35 -27.73 -15.30 8.56
CA ARG A 35 -28.65 -16.34 9.03
C ARG A 35 -28.09 -17.71 8.73
N ILE A 36 -28.07 -18.55 9.74
CA ILE A 36 -27.59 -19.93 9.70
C ILE A 36 -28.68 -20.81 10.32
N TRP A 37 -29.02 -21.92 9.66
CA TRP A 37 -29.89 -22.94 10.23
C TRP A 37 -29.02 -23.86 11.10
N THR A 38 -29.31 -23.90 12.40
CA THR A 38 -28.62 -24.77 13.36
C THR A 38 -29.63 -25.62 14.13
N GLN A 39 -29.15 -26.74 14.69
CA GLN A 39 -29.93 -27.51 15.66
C GLN A 39 -30.01 -26.74 16.98
N GLU A 40 -31.13 -26.92 17.69
CA GLU A 40 -31.49 -26.18 18.90
C GLU A 40 -30.42 -26.25 20.01
N ASP A 41 -29.68 -27.37 20.07
CA ASP A 41 -28.70 -27.66 21.12
C ASP A 41 -27.23 -27.56 20.67
N LYS A 42 -26.96 -26.90 19.53
CA LYS A 42 -25.59 -26.77 18.99
C LYS A 42 -25.12 -25.33 18.94
N ASP A 43 -24.01 -25.08 19.63
CA ASP A 43 -23.21 -23.88 19.43
C ASP A 43 -22.59 -23.90 18.04
N VAL A 44 -22.94 -22.92 17.21
CA VAL A 44 -22.28 -22.73 15.92
C VAL A 44 -21.02 -21.91 16.14
N LEU A 45 -19.88 -22.61 16.16
CA LEU A 45 -18.58 -21.95 16.04
C LEU A 45 -18.47 -21.37 14.63
N ARG A 46 -18.63 -20.05 14.54
CA ARG A 46 -18.34 -19.36 13.30
C ARG A 46 -16.84 -19.29 13.07
N SER A 47 -16.50 -19.86 11.94
CA SER A 47 -15.28 -19.69 11.18
C SER A 47 -14.88 -18.19 11.17
N LYS A 48 -13.65 -17.84 11.63
CA LYS A 48 -13.15 -16.45 11.56
C LYS A 48 -12.86 -15.99 10.12
N HIS A 49 -12.86 -16.89 9.15
CA HIS A 49 -12.67 -16.58 7.73
C HIS A 49 -13.95 -15.92 7.20
N ILE A 50 -13.97 -14.60 7.23
CA ILE A 50 -15.10 -13.73 6.91
C ILE A 50 -15.20 -13.48 5.38
N GLY A 51 -15.40 -14.57 4.63
CA GLY A 51 -15.63 -14.51 3.18
C GLY A 51 -14.43 -14.01 2.37
N ARG A 52 -14.67 -13.12 1.40
CA ARG A 52 -13.60 -12.59 0.52
C ARG A 52 -12.77 -11.53 1.22
N SER A 53 -11.53 -11.37 0.78
CA SER A 53 -10.65 -10.36 1.36
C SER A 53 -9.56 -9.90 0.40
N VAL A 54 -9.14 -8.65 0.59
CA VAL A 54 -8.03 -8.06 -0.15
C VAL A 54 -6.93 -7.60 0.80
N MET A 55 -5.69 -7.79 0.38
CA MET A 55 -4.53 -7.14 0.98
C MET A 55 -4.16 -5.93 0.14
N VAL A 56 -3.99 -4.79 0.80
CA VAL A 56 -3.57 -3.54 0.18
C VAL A 56 -2.23 -3.15 0.75
N SER A 57 -1.26 -2.94 -0.13
CA SER A 57 0.12 -2.58 0.21
C SER A 57 0.45 -1.23 -0.40
N ALA A 58 1.00 -0.29 0.38
CA ALA A 58 1.28 1.07 -0.10
C ALA A 58 2.52 1.70 0.57
N PHE A 59 3.14 2.63 -0.15
CA PHE A 59 4.18 3.51 0.39
C PHE A 59 3.59 4.90 0.66
N VAL A 60 3.91 5.48 1.81
CA VAL A 60 3.41 6.79 2.27
C VAL A 60 4.58 7.65 2.72
N CYS A 61 4.66 8.90 2.25
CA CYS A 61 5.42 9.94 2.95
C CYS A 61 4.48 10.72 3.87
N PRO A 62 4.85 11.00 5.12
CA PRO A 62 4.13 11.97 5.96
C PRO A 62 3.91 13.33 5.26
N CYS A 63 4.89 13.73 4.46
CA CYS A 63 4.95 15.01 3.78
C CYS A 63 4.09 15.12 2.50
N HIS A 64 3.90 14.00 1.78
CA HIS A 64 3.28 13.99 0.44
C HIS A 64 2.14 12.97 0.31
N GLY A 65 1.82 12.23 1.37
CA GLY A 65 0.81 11.17 1.34
C GLY A 65 1.26 9.94 0.53
N LEU A 66 0.34 9.37 -0.23
CA LEU A 66 0.55 8.15 -1.00
C LEU A 66 1.55 8.38 -2.14
N LEU A 67 2.60 7.57 -2.18
CA LEU A 67 3.61 7.65 -3.22
C LEU A 67 3.05 7.14 -4.55
N LYS A 68 3.18 7.93 -5.61
CA LYS A 68 2.72 7.58 -6.96
C LYS A 68 3.75 8.00 -7.99
N LEU A 69 3.99 7.16 -9.00
CA LEU A 69 4.88 7.49 -10.09
C LEU A 69 4.21 8.40 -11.13
N SER A 70 4.97 9.38 -11.61
CA SER A 70 4.62 10.08 -12.85
C SER A 70 4.74 9.14 -14.06
N GLU A 71 4.15 9.50 -15.20
CA GLU A 71 4.29 8.70 -16.42
C GLU A 71 5.73 8.59 -16.91
N GLU A 72 6.50 9.66 -16.74
CA GLU A 72 7.91 9.71 -17.14
C GLU A 72 8.73 8.77 -16.27
N GLN A 73 8.50 8.79 -14.96
CA GLN A 73 9.17 7.90 -14.02
C GLN A 73 8.79 6.44 -14.23
N PHE A 74 7.52 6.16 -14.53
CA PHE A 74 7.09 4.80 -14.84
C PHE A 74 7.74 4.28 -16.13
N LYS A 75 7.79 5.10 -17.18
CA LYS A 75 8.48 4.76 -18.45
C LYS A 75 9.99 4.57 -18.26
N ALA A 76 10.62 5.36 -17.39
CA ALA A 76 12.05 5.26 -17.11
C ALA A 76 12.42 3.99 -16.31
N ASN A 77 11.45 3.35 -15.65
CA ASN A 77 11.66 2.20 -14.77
C ASN A 77 10.80 1.00 -15.23
N PRO A 78 11.17 0.35 -16.36
CA PRO A 78 10.35 -0.70 -16.98
C PRO A 78 10.21 -1.99 -16.15
N TYR A 79 10.99 -2.12 -15.07
CA TYR A 79 10.91 -3.23 -14.12
C TYR A 79 9.78 -3.07 -13.09
N ILE A 80 9.25 -1.85 -12.94
CA ILE A 80 8.12 -1.59 -12.06
C ILE A 80 6.84 -2.03 -12.75
N LYS A 81 6.11 -2.96 -12.14
CA LYS A 81 4.91 -3.57 -12.74
C LYS A 81 3.67 -2.69 -12.61
N HIS A 82 3.61 -1.88 -11.55
CA HIS A 82 2.42 -1.12 -11.18
C HIS A 82 2.75 0.37 -11.09
N LYS A 83 1.94 1.20 -11.75
CA LYS A 83 2.06 2.68 -11.69
C LYS A 83 1.32 3.22 -10.47
N GLU A 84 0.34 2.47 -10.00
CA GLU A 84 -0.55 2.80 -8.91
C GLU A 84 0.20 2.93 -7.58
N SER A 85 -0.32 3.80 -6.71
CA SER A 85 0.24 4.06 -5.39
C SER A 85 0.05 2.91 -4.39
N PHE A 86 -0.81 1.96 -4.71
CA PHE A 86 -1.09 0.80 -3.89
C PHE A 86 -1.28 -0.43 -4.77
N VAL A 87 -0.88 -1.59 -4.25
CA VAL A 87 -1.11 -2.90 -4.87
C VAL A 87 -2.22 -3.58 -4.10
N ILE A 88 -3.26 -4.04 -4.81
CA ILE A 88 -4.38 -4.82 -4.24
C ILE A 88 -4.24 -6.27 -4.69
N ARG A 89 -4.30 -7.20 -3.74
CA ARG A 89 -4.28 -8.65 -4.02
C ARG A 89 -5.46 -9.34 -3.37
N SER A 90 -6.12 -10.23 -4.11
CA SER A 90 -7.17 -11.10 -3.59
C SER A 90 -6.51 -12.24 -2.85
N VAL A 91 -6.79 -12.41 -1.55
CA VAL A 91 -6.13 -13.45 -0.77
C VAL A 91 -6.54 -14.85 -1.22
N GLN A 92 -7.77 -14.97 -1.75
CA GLN A 92 -8.32 -16.22 -2.24
C GLN A 92 -7.74 -16.62 -3.61
N GLU A 93 -7.39 -15.66 -4.46
CA GLU A 93 -6.91 -15.93 -5.83
C GLU A 93 -5.39 -15.85 -5.93
N ASP A 94 -4.79 -14.84 -5.29
CA ASP A 94 -3.38 -14.49 -5.40
C ASP A 94 -2.54 -14.97 -4.19
N GLY A 95 -3.22 -15.39 -3.12
CA GLY A 95 -2.59 -15.72 -1.83
C GLY A 95 -2.22 -14.49 -1.00
N TYR A 96 -1.55 -14.74 0.13
CA TYR A 96 -1.10 -13.68 1.03
C TYR A 96 0.07 -12.89 0.44
N TRP A 97 0.17 -11.64 0.89
CA TRP A 97 1.38 -10.85 0.71
C TRP A 97 2.57 -11.50 1.43
N LYS A 98 3.76 -11.25 0.88
CA LYS A 98 5.05 -11.78 1.33
C LYS A 98 6.13 -10.78 0.94
N SER A 99 7.29 -10.87 1.58
CA SER A 99 8.44 -10.00 1.31
C SER A 99 8.89 -9.97 -0.16
N GLU A 100 8.69 -11.05 -0.92
CA GLU A 100 9.03 -11.07 -2.36
C GLU A 100 8.23 -10.05 -3.19
N HIS A 101 7.01 -9.72 -2.77
CA HIS A 101 6.15 -8.76 -3.47
C HIS A 101 6.56 -7.31 -3.19
N ILE A 102 7.30 -7.05 -2.10
CA ILE A 102 7.88 -5.72 -1.85
C ILE A 102 8.83 -5.36 -2.99
N LEU A 103 9.63 -6.30 -3.51
CA LEU A 103 10.54 -6.04 -4.63
C LEU A 103 9.82 -5.68 -5.94
N GLU A 104 8.59 -6.15 -6.11
CA GLU A 104 7.76 -5.83 -7.27
C GLU A 104 7.14 -4.43 -7.17
N GLN A 105 6.98 -3.94 -5.93
CA GLN A 105 6.47 -2.62 -5.60
C GLN A 105 7.58 -1.61 -5.31
N GLU A 106 8.81 -2.07 -5.01
CA GLU A 106 9.90 -1.24 -4.52
C GLU A 106 10.26 -0.17 -5.54
N PHE A 107 10.07 1.07 -5.11
CA PHE A 107 10.47 2.24 -5.86
C PHE A 107 11.91 2.55 -5.48
N PHE A 108 12.86 2.39 -6.41
CA PHE A 108 14.22 2.87 -6.19
C PHE A 108 14.23 4.40 -6.38
N VAL A 109 13.91 5.13 -5.30
CA VAL A 109 13.92 6.59 -5.28
C VAL A 109 15.35 7.09 -5.02
N SER A 110 16.24 6.82 -5.98
CA SER A 110 17.53 7.52 -6.08
C SER A 110 17.30 8.76 -6.94
N THR A 111 16.79 9.83 -6.34
CA THR A 111 16.39 11.06 -7.03
C THR A 111 17.53 11.66 -7.86
N LYS A 112 17.45 11.55 -9.19
CA LYS A 112 18.03 12.52 -10.13
C LYS A 112 16.95 13.42 -10.75
N GLN A 113 15.68 13.18 -10.44
CA GLN A 113 14.56 14.03 -10.85
C GLN A 113 13.55 14.10 -9.70
N PRO A 114 12.91 15.27 -9.49
CA PRO A 114 11.83 15.40 -8.52
C PRO A 114 10.73 14.41 -8.91
N ILE A 115 10.28 13.61 -7.95
CA ILE A 115 8.99 12.97 -8.08
C ILE A 115 7.99 14.11 -8.21
N ILE A 116 7.21 14.11 -9.28
CA ILE A 116 6.09 15.03 -9.40
C ILE A 116 5.05 14.57 -8.38
N MET A 117 5.23 15.05 -7.16
CA MET A 117 4.34 14.92 -6.03
C MET A 117 3.26 15.97 -6.26
N GLN A 118 2.04 15.54 -6.61
CA GLN A 118 0.89 16.43 -6.83
C GLN A 118 0.30 16.91 -5.50
#